data_AF-Q39Q68-F1
#
_entry.id   AF-Q39Q68-F1
#
_cell.length_a   1.000
_cell.length_b   1.000
_cell.length_c   1.000
_cell.angle_alpha   90.00
_cell.angle_beta   90.00
_cell.angle_gamma   90.00
#
_symmetry.space_group_name_H-M   'P 1'
#
loop_
_entity.id
_entity.type
_entity.pdbx_description
1 polymer ?
#
loop_
_entity_poly.entity_id
_entity_poly.type
_entity_poly.pdbx_seq_one_letter_code
_entity_poly.pdbx_strand_id
1 'polypeptide(L)'
;MTARRWLWGWILLLCFLVTPGCYYFRLAAEPLQKSRIVTVRPADEVFALVKNLLMKDGYVIAEEDPKNHLLLTELRHISTRAGGVTLPEGGRLYYHRLRVAVDGGEEGAAVELESRDLEIRSRYVYEEGGKVLSFMKRYPYDHYPSMFDLSTVNVEMGRMRRYLESTLGEGGANGK
;
A
#
# COMPACT_ATOMS: atom_id res chain seq x y z
N MET A 1 -20.89 -49.46 -27.98
CA MET A 1 -21.14 -48.59 -26.80
C MET A 1 -19.86 -48.20 -26.03
N THR A 2 -18.67 -48.32 -26.63
CA THR A 2 -17.37 -48.14 -25.94
C THR A 2 -16.72 -46.78 -26.19
N ALA A 3 -16.80 -46.24 -27.41
CA ALA A 3 -16.13 -44.97 -27.78
C ALA A 3 -16.63 -43.74 -26.98
N ARG A 4 -17.93 -43.66 -26.69
CA ARG A 4 -18.51 -42.52 -25.96
C ARG A 4 -18.05 -42.48 -24.49
N ARG A 5 -17.91 -43.64 -23.85
CA ARG A 5 -17.40 -43.74 -22.46
C ARG A 5 -15.92 -43.36 -22.36
N TRP A 6 -15.14 -43.70 -23.37
CA TRP A 6 -13.74 -43.31 -23.46
C TRP A 6 -13.58 -41.80 -23.63
N LEU A 7 -14.39 -41.16 -24.48
CA LEU A 7 -14.37 -39.72 -24.67
C LEU A 7 -14.68 -38.96 -23.36
N TRP A 8 -15.71 -39.37 -22.62
CA TRP A 8 -16.04 -38.78 -21.31
C TRP A 8 -14.96 -39.02 -20.26
N GLY A 9 -14.31 -40.19 -20.28
CA GLY A 9 -13.16 -40.47 -19.43
C GLY A 9 -11.99 -39.51 -19.69
N TRP A 10 -11.67 -39.26 -20.95
CA TRP A 10 -10.63 -38.30 -21.34
C TRP A 10 -11.00 -36.86 -20.95
N ILE A 11 -12.25 -36.44 -21.14
CA ILE A 11 -12.71 -35.10 -20.74
C ILE A 11 -12.60 -34.91 -19.22
N LEU A 12 -13.06 -35.88 -18.42
CA LEU A 12 -12.95 -35.82 -16.96
C LEU A 12 -11.50 -35.78 -16.49
N LEU A 13 -10.62 -36.56 -17.12
CA LEU A 13 -9.20 -36.58 -16.80
C LEU A 13 -8.52 -35.25 -17.15
N LEU A 14 -8.92 -34.61 -18.25
CA LEU A 14 -8.46 -33.28 -18.65
C LEU A 14 -8.95 -32.20 -17.67
N CYS A 15 -10.20 -32.28 -17.21
CA CYS A 15 -10.70 -31.40 -16.15
C CYS A 15 -9.91 -31.56 -14.83
N PHE A 16 -9.58 -32.79 -14.43
CA PHE A 16 -8.78 -33.06 -13.23
C PHE A 16 -7.32 -32.63 -13.35
N LEU A 17 -6.76 -32.58 -14.56
CA LEU A 17 -5.40 -32.07 -14.79
C LEU A 17 -5.33 -30.54 -14.78
N VAL A 18 -6.43 -29.85 -15.11
CA VAL A 18 -6.48 -28.38 -15.14
C VAL A 18 -6.88 -27.78 -13.77
N THR A 19 -7.66 -28.51 -12.94
CA THR A 19 -8.07 -28.05 -11.61
C THR A 19 -6.94 -27.75 -10.61
N PRO A 20 -5.82 -28.52 -10.51
CA PRO A 20 -4.73 -28.15 -9.61
C PRO A 20 -3.99 -26.87 -10.07
N GLY A 21 -4.07 -26.53 -11.37
CA GLY A 21 -3.52 -25.28 -11.90
C GLY A 21 -4.24 -24.02 -11.39
N CYS A 22 -5.52 -24.13 -11.02
CA CYS A 22 -6.28 -23.00 -10.45
C CYS A 22 -5.96 -22.76 -8.97
N TYR A 23 -5.45 -23.75 -8.24
CA TYR A 23 -5.11 -23.62 -6.81
C TYR A 23 -3.71 -23.04 -6.59
N TYR A 24 -2.84 -23.08 -7.61
CA TYR A 24 -1.43 -22.66 -7.51
C TYR A 24 -1.11 -21.28 -8.09
N PHE A 25 -2.10 -20.53 -8.57
CA PHE A 25 -1.94 -19.09 -8.78
C PHE A 25 -2.02 -18.37 -7.42
N ARG A 26 -0.98 -18.52 -6.60
CA ARG A 26 -0.64 -17.46 -5.64
C ARG A 26 -0.39 -16.23 -6.50
N LEU A 27 -1.38 -15.35 -6.58
CA LEU A 27 -1.21 -14.02 -7.18
C LEU A 27 0.04 -13.42 -6.56
N ALA A 28 1.07 -13.22 -7.38
CA ALA A 28 2.26 -12.52 -6.92
C ALA A 28 1.85 -11.12 -6.48
N ALA A 29 2.51 -10.59 -5.45
CA ALA A 29 2.30 -9.21 -5.04
C ALA A 29 2.58 -8.29 -6.24
N GLU A 30 1.56 -7.51 -6.63
CA GLU A 30 1.73 -6.51 -7.67
C GLU A 30 2.62 -5.38 -7.14
N PRO A 31 3.47 -4.78 -7.98
CA PRO A 31 4.28 -3.65 -7.55
C PRO A 31 3.37 -2.49 -7.13
N LEU A 32 3.61 -1.96 -5.94
CA LEU A 32 2.86 -0.82 -5.41
C LEU A 32 3.15 0.44 -6.25
N GLN A 33 2.12 1.26 -6.47
CA GLN A 33 2.23 2.42 -7.33
C GLN A 33 3.18 3.46 -6.71
N LYS A 34 4.15 3.89 -7.52
CA LYS A 34 5.02 5.02 -7.22
C LYS A 34 4.44 6.31 -7.78
N SER A 35 4.64 7.40 -7.07
CA SER A 35 4.27 8.74 -7.55
C SER A 35 5.49 9.63 -7.61
N ARG A 36 5.59 10.44 -8.67
CA ARG A 36 6.71 11.37 -8.88
C ARG A 36 6.18 12.80 -9.04
N ILE A 37 6.84 13.73 -8.37
CA ILE A 37 6.57 15.17 -8.41
C ILE A 37 7.86 15.86 -8.81
N VAL A 38 7.81 16.87 -9.68
CA VAL A 38 8.98 17.65 -10.09
C VAL A 38 8.78 19.09 -9.65
N THR A 39 9.84 19.72 -9.15
CA THR A 39 9.86 21.11 -8.72
C THR A 39 11.15 21.78 -9.17
N VAL A 40 11.12 23.10 -9.33
CA VAL A 40 12.27 23.93 -9.70
C VAL A 40 13.19 24.24 -8.51
N ARG A 41 12.77 23.86 -7.29
CA ARG A 41 13.51 24.14 -6.06
C ARG A 41 14.69 23.17 -5.88
N PRO A 42 15.76 23.56 -5.17
CA PRO A 42 16.88 22.69 -4.84
C PRO A 42 16.47 21.48 -3.98
N ALA A 43 17.15 20.35 -4.16
CA ALA A 43 16.84 19.10 -3.46
C ALA A 43 16.89 19.22 -1.93
N ASP A 44 17.88 19.92 -1.37
CA ASP A 44 18.01 20.11 0.08
C ASP A 44 16.83 20.87 0.68
N GLU A 45 16.36 21.92 0.00
CA GLU A 45 15.19 22.70 0.42
C GLU A 45 13.93 21.84 0.38
N VAL A 46 13.77 21.08 -0.71
CA VAL A 46 12.62 20.20 -0.92
C VAL A 46 12.60 19.07 0.09
N PHE A 47 13.75 18.48 0.40
CA PHE A 47 13.88 17.43 1.40
C PHE A 47 13.45 17.90 2.79
N ALA A 48 13.96 19.06 3.23
CA ALA A 48 13.58 19.65 4.50
C ALA A 48 12.08 20.02 4.54
N LEU A 49 11.54 20.57 3.45
CA LEU A 49 10.14 20.95 3.36
C LEU A 49 9.22 19.73 3.40
N VAL A 50 9.52 18.70 2.63
CA VAL A 50 8.77 17.43 2.59
C VAL A 50 8.75 16.79 3.97
N LYS A 51 9.89 16.72 4.66
CA LYS A 51 9.95 16.22 6.05
C LYS A 51 8.97 16.96 6.96
N ASN A 52 9.01 18.29 6.93
CA ASN A 52 8.13 19.12 7.75
C ASN A 52 6.64 18.91 7.40
N LEU A 53 6.31 18.77 6.12
CA LEU A 53 4.95 18.53 5.65
C LEU A 53 4.43 17.15 6.07
N LEU A 54 5.27 16.11 5.99
CA LEU A 54 4.92 14.77 6.47
C LEU A 54 4.64 14.78 7.97
N MET A 55 5.51 15.41 8.76
CA MET A 55 5.31 15.54 10.21
C MET A 55 4.06 16.34 10.55
N LYS A 56 3.77 17.41 9.81
CA LYS A 56 2.55 18.22 9.96
C LYS A 56 1.27 17.44 9.64
N ASP A 57 1.31 16.55 8.65
CA ASP A 57 0.19 15.67 8.28
C ASP A 57 0.02 14.49 9.25
N GLY A 58 0.96 14.32 10.21
CA GLY A 58 0.89 13.31 11.27
C GLY A 58 1.68 12.02 10.98
N TYR A 59 2.56 12.01 9.99
CA TYR A 59 3.54 10.94 9.84
C TYR A 59 4.64 11.06 10.90
N VAL A 60 5.10 9.91 11.40
CA VAL A 60 6.29 9.80 12.25
C VAL A 60 7.44 9.31 11.37
N ILE A 61 8.58 10.00 11.40
CA ILE A 61 9.77 9.59 10.65
C ILE A 61 10.48 8.47 11.43
N ALA A 62 10.66 7.32 10.80
CA ALA A 62 11.37 6.17 11.36
C ALA A 62 12.86 6.23 11.02
N GLU A 63 13.19 6.56 9.77
CA GLU A 63 14.54 6.64 9.25
C GLU A 63 14.70 7.87 8.37
N GLU A 64 15.83 8.54 8.49
CA GLU A 64 16.22 9.71 7.72
C GLU A 64 17.66 9.52 7.26
N ASP A 65 17.87 9.58 5.95
CA ASP A 65 19.20 9.59 5.34
C ASP A 65 19.35 10.91 4.56
N PRO A 66 19.91 11.95 5.19
CA PRO A 66 20.10 13.26 4.55
C PRO A 66 21.09 13.20 3.39
N LYS A 67 21.99 12.22 3.35
CA LYS A 67 23.01 12.12 2.30
C LYS A 67 22.40 11.64 0.98
N ASN A 68 21.45 10.73 1.06
CA ASN A 68 20.72 10.21 -0.10
C ASN A 68 19.30 10.81 -0.22
N HIS A 69 19.02 11.89 0.53
CA HIS A 69 17.72 12.56 0.58
C HIS A 69 16.53 11.60 0.69
N LEU A 70 16.62 10.65 1.62
CA LEU A 70 15.61 9.61 1.84
C LEU A 70 14.95 9.74 3.20
N LEU A 71 13.62 9.62 3.21
CA LEU A 71 12.80 9.50 4.41
C LEU A 71 12.02 8.19 4.37
N LEU A 72 11.99 7.48 5.48
CA LEU A 72 11.07 6.37 5.71
C LEU A 72 10.25 6.68 6.96
N THR A 73 8.94 6.51 6.84
CA THR A 73 8.00 6.75 7.96
C THR A 73 7.69 5.46 8.71
N GLU A 74 7.19 5.60 9.93
CA GLU A 74 6.57 4.50 10.65
C GLU A 74 5.26 4.05 10.01
N LEU A 75 4.78 2.87 10.41
CA LEU A 75 3.50 2.35 9.95
C LEU A 75 2.35 3.27 10.40
N ARG A 76 1.69 3.89 9.43
CA ARG A 76 0.53 4.76 9.65
C ARG A 76 -0.76 4.10 9.18
N HIS A 77 -1.83 4.24 9.97
CA HIS A 77 -3.18 3.88 9.55
C HIS A 77 -3.70 4.83 8.48
N ILE A 78 -4.12 4.30 7.32
CA ILE A 78 -4.56 5.10 6.17
C ILE A 78 -6.05 4.94 5.86
N SER A 79 -6.66 3.81 6.23
CA SER A 79 -8.07 3.57 5.93
C SER A 79 -8.64 2.42 6.76
N THR A 80 -9.89 2.58 7.16
CA THR A 80 -10.70 1.51 7.74
C THR A 80 -11.74 1.08 6.73
N ARG A 81 -11.65 -0.16 6.24
CA ARG A 81 -12.72 -0.76 5.45
C ARG A 81 -13.67 -1.48 6.40
N ALA A 82 -14.76 -0.82 6.74
CA ALA A 82 -15.87 -1.41 7.49
C ALA A 82 -16.32 -2.69 6.77
N GLY A 83 -16.46 -3.74 7.55
CA GLY A 83 -16.80 -5.05 7.04
C GLY A 83 -18.27 -5.18 6.67
N GLY A 84 -18.58 -5.83 5.54
CA GLY A 84 -19.91 -6.42 5.34
C GLY A 84 -20.19 -7.52 6.37
N VAL A 85 -21.34 -8.20 6.26
CA VAL A 85 -21.88 -9.17 7.23
C VAL A 85 -20.90 -10.30 7.64
N THR A 86 -19.85 -10.56 6.86
CA THR A 86 -18.85 -11.62 7.10
C THR A 86 -17.50 -11.15 7.65
N LEU A 87 -17.33 -9.86 7.93
CA LEU A 87 -16.05 -9.28 8.34
C LEU A 87 -16.06 -8.92 9.84
N PRO A 88 -14.90 -8.99 10.52
CA PRO A 88 -14.83 -8.81 11.96
C PRO A 88 -15.22 -7.39 12.40
N GLU A 89 -15.73 -7.27 13.64
CA GLU A 89 -16.02 -5.99 14.28
C GLU A 89 -14.78 -5.08 14.27
N GLY A 90 -14.90 -3.90 13.65
CA GLY A 90 -13.78 -2.97 13.44
C GLY A 90 -13.15 -3.01 12.05
N GLY A 91 -13.55 -3.97 11.19
CA GLY A 91 -13.16 -4.01 9.78
C GLY A 91 -11.68 -4.32 9.52
N ARG A 92 -11.25 -4.05 8.29
CA ARG A 92 -9.83 -4.17 7.89
C ARG A 92 -9.17 -2.80 7.98
N LEU A 93 -8.20 -2.66 8.88
CA LEU A 93 -7.42 -1.45 9.04
C LEU A 93 -6.17 -1.54 8.17
N TYR A 94 -6.03 -0.64 7.20
CA TYR A 94 -4.89 -0.57 6.29
C TYR A 94 -3.80 0.29 6.90
N TYR A 95 -2.58 -0.24 6.88
CA TYR A 95 -1.38 0.46 7.32
C TYR A 95 -0.31 0.41 6.26
N HIS A 96 0.47 1.47 6.13
CA HIS A 96 1.64 1.49 5.26
C HIS A 96 2.77 2.31 5.87
N ARG A 97 3.97 2.10 5.36
CA ARG A 97 5.08 3.04 5.49
C ARG A 97 5.19 3.83 4.20
N LEU A 98 5.32 5.14 4.32
CA LEU A 98 5.67 5.99 3.20
C LEU A 98 7.20 6.13 3.14
N ARG A 99 7.79 5.74 2.00
CA ARG A 99 9.16 6.06 1.61
C ARG A 99 9.10 7.26 0.69
N VAL A 100 9.94 8.25 0.97
CA VAL A 100 10.11 9.44 0.13
C VAL A 100 11.58 9.59 -0.23
N ALA A 101 11.87 9.72 -1.52
CA ALA A 101 13.21 10.04 -2.01
C ALA A 101 13.15 11.37 -2.76
N VAL A 102 14.16 12.21 -2.58
CA VAL A 102 14.27 13.49 -3.29
C VAL A 102 15.55 13.51 -4.12
N ASP A 103 15.42 13.41 -5.44
CA ASP A 103 16.54 13.42 -6.35
C ASP A 103 16.77 14.82 -6.90
N GLY A 104 18.00 15.35 -6.79
CA GLY A 104 18.40 16.61 -7.41
C GLY A 104 18.81 16.44 -8.88
N GLY A 105 18.48 17.43 -9.71
CA GLY A 105 18.93 17.59 -11.09
C GLY A 105 19.28 19.04 -11.41
N GLU A 106 19.73 19.31 -12.64
CA GLU A 106 20.18 20.66 -13.05
C GLU A 106 19.07 21.71 -12.99
N GLU A 107 17.81 21.31 -13.21
CA GLU A 107 16.64 22.20 -13.28
C GLU A 107 15.80 22.21 -11.99
N GLY A 108 16.20 21.47 -10.95
CA GLY A 108 15.46 21.38 -9.68
C GLY A 108 15.48 19.98 -9.06
N ALA A 109 14.42 19.61 -8.34
CA ALA A 109 14.34 18.35 -7.61
C ALA A 109 13.10 17.52 -8.01
N ALA A 110 13.22 16.21 -7.93
CA ALA A 110 12.14 15.26 -8.10
C ALA A 110 11.86 14.53 -6.78
N VAL A 111 10.61 14.54 -6.34
CA VAL A 111 10.15 13.80 -5.16
C VAL A 111 9.47 12.52 -5.62
N GLU A 112 10.03 11.37 -5.26
CA GLU A 112 9.43 10.06 -5.44
C GLU A 112 8.76 9.61 -4.13
N LEU A 113 7.48 9.26 -4.22
CA LEU A 113 6.67 8.70 -3.13
C LEU A 113 6.40 7.22 -3.41
N GLU A 114 6.67 6.37 -2.44
CA GLU A 114 6.44 4.93 -2.52
C GLU A 114 5.80 4.41 -1.24
N SER A 115 4.74 3.62 -1.37
CA SER A 115 4.18 2.85 -0.26
C SER A 115 5.03 1.59 -0.04
N ARG A 116 5.50 1.38 1.19
CA ARG A 116 6.27 0.22 1.66
C ARG A 116 5.55 -0.48 2.80
N ASP A 117 5.90 -1.74 3.04
CA ASP A 117 5.44 -2.55 4.18
C ASP A 117 3.92 -2.48 4.40
N LEU A 118 3.15 -2.60 3.31
CA LEU A 118 1.69 -2.53 3.36
C LEU A 118 1.15 -3.72 4.17
N GLU A 119 0.33 -3.44 5.19
CA GLU A 119 -0.27 -4.48 6.02
C GLU A 119 -1.73 -4.17 6.40
N ILE A 120 -2.53 -5.23 6.54
CA ILE A 120 -3.86 -5.15 7.15
C ILE A 120 -3.77 -5.64 8.59
N ARG A 121 -4.39 -4.90 9.50
CA ARG A 121 -4.65 -5.34 10.87
C ARG A 121 -6.15 -5.54 11.06
N SER A 122 -6.53 -6.74 11.48
CA SER A 122 -7.92 -7.08 11.81
C SER A 122 -8.01 -7.44 13.28
N ARG A 123 -8.99 -6.89 13.98
CA ARG A 123 -9.31 -7.25 15.37
C ARG A 123 -10.46 -8.22 15.36
N TYR A 124 -10.31 -9.35 16.06
CA TYR A 124 -11.36 -10.34 16.22
C TYR A 124 -11.80 -10.34 17.67
N VAL A 125 -13.12 -10.34 17.89
CA VAL A 125 -13.74 -10.43 19.21
C VAL A 125 -14.48 -11.76 19.27
N TYR A 126 -14.33 -12.49 20.38
CA TYR A 126 -14.97 -13.78 20.58
C TYR A 126 -15.32 -13.99 22.05
N GLU A 127 -16.32 -14.82 22.31
CA GLU A 127 -16.71 -15.19 23.67
C GLU A 127 -16.16 -16.59 24.00
N GLU A 128 -15.48 -16.71 25.13
CA GLU A 128 -14.98 -17.98 25.64
C GLU A 128 -15.25 -18.05 27.15
N GLY A 129 -16.07 -19.01 27.57
CA GLY A 129 -16.40 -19.22 28.99
C GLY A 129 -17.07 -18.02 29.67
N GLY A 130 -17.94 -17.28 28.97
CA GLY A 130 -18.64 -16.10 29.51
C GLY A 130 -17.79 -14.83 29.58
N LYS A 131 -16.58 -14.83 29.00
CA LYS A 131 -15.71 -13.65 28.88
C LYS A 131 -15.56 -13.26 27.42
N VAL A 132 -15.62 -11.95 27.15
CA VAL A 132 -15.32 -11.38 25.84
C VAL A 132 -13.80 -11.18 25.73
N LEU A 133 -13.18 -11.92 24.80
CA LEU A 133 -11.77 -11.82 24.47
C LEU A 133 -11.59 -11.17 23.11
N SER A 134 -10.40 -10.62 22.85
CA SER A 134 -10.06 -10.12 21.52
C SER A 134 -8.61 -10.39 21.16
N PHE A 135 -8.36 -10.71 19.90
CA PHE A 135 -7.01 -10.81 19.35
C PHE A 135 -6.87 -9.96 18.08
N MET A 136 -5.64 -9.51 17.81
CA MET A 136 -5.32 -8.77 16.58
C MET A 136 -4.45 -9.65 15.70
N LYS A 137 -4.83 -9.77 14.42
CA LYS A 137 -4.03 -10.49 13.41
C LYS A 137 -3.51 -9.52 12.36
N ARG A 138 -2.23 -9.67 12.04
CA ARG A 138 -1.53 -8.92 10.99
C ARG A 138 -1.44 -9.73 9.72
N TYR A 139 -1.65 -9.07 8.59
CA TYR A 139 -1.58 -9.65 7.25
C TYR A 139 -0.67 -8.76 6.41
N PRO A 140 0.61 -9.10 6.21
CA PRO A 140 1.50 -8.38 5.30
C PRO A 140 1.12 -8.60 3.83
N TYR A 141 1.26 -7.58 2.99
CA TYR A 141 0.93 -7.64 1.57
C TYR A 141 1.71 -8.71 0.82
N ASP A 142 3.01 -8.83 1.08
CA ASP A 142 3.90 -9.79 0.40
C ASP A 142 3.46 -11.26 0.60
N HIS A 143 2.73 -11.53 1.69
CA HIS A 143 2.24 -12.87 2.02
C HIS A 143 0.77 -13.08 1.65
N TYR A 144 -0.03 -12.02 1.60
CA TYR A 144 -1.49 -12.09 1.42
C TYR A 144 -2.02 -11.05 0.41
N PRO A 145 -1.47 -10.95 -0.81
CA PRO A 145 -1.78 -9.84 -1.71
C PRO A 145 -3.25 -9.78 -2.12
N SER A 146 -3.91 -10.94 -2.25
CA SER A 146 -5.34 -11.05 -2.58
C SER A 146 -6.30 -10.48 -1.52
N MET A 147 -5.81 -10.20 -0.31
CA MET A 147 -6.62 -9.60 0.75
C MET A 147 -6.73 -8.07 0.65
N PHE A 148 -5.92 -7.45 -0.19
CA PHE A 148 -5.78 -5.99 -0.27
C PHE A 148 -6.55 -5.41 -1.43
N ASP A 149 -7.20 -4.28 -1.17
CA ASP A 149 -7.72 -3.42 -2.21
C ASP A 149 -6.74 -2.26 -2.45
N LEU A 150 -5.94 -2.39 -3.51
CA LEU A 150 -4.92 -1.40 -3.86
C LEU A 150 -5.51 -0.03 -4.21
N SER A 151 -6.80 0.07 -4.55
CA SER A 151 -7.45 1.37 -4.76
C SER A 151 -7.38 2.26 -3.51
N THR A 152 -7.45 1.65 -2.31
CA THR A 152 -7.34 2.35 -1.03
C THR A 152 -5.95 2.98 -0.87
N VAL A 153 -4.90 2.24 -1.26
CA VAL A 153 -3.51 2.72 -1.23
C VAL A 153 -3.31 3.83 -2.26
N ASN A 154 -3.85 3.65 -3.47
CA ASN A 154 -3.72 4.63 -4.55
C ASN A 154 -4.42 5.95 -4.21
N VAL A 155 -5.57 5.90 -3.54
CA VAL A 155 -6.27 7.10 -3.03
C VAL A 155 -5.40 7.86 -2.03
N GLU A 156 -4.77 7.15 -1.10
CA GLU A 156 -3.89 7.77 -0.10
C GLU A 156 -2.61 8.34 -0.74
N MET A 157 -1.98 7.59 -1.64
CA MET A 157 -0.82 8.09 -2.39
C MET A 157 -1.18 9.32 -3.23
N GLY A 158 -2.37 9.33 -3.85
CA GLY A 158 -2.89 10.48 -4.59
C GLY A 158 -3.26 11.68 -3.71
N ARG A 159 -3.72 11.45 -2.47
CA ARG A 159 -3.91 12.51 -1.46
C ARG A 159 -2.58 13.15 -1.10
N MET A 160 -1.60 12.34 -0.71
CA MET A 160 -0.28 12.82 -0.30
C MET A 160 0.44 13.53 -1.44
N ARG A 161 0.38 12.97 -2.66
CA ARG A 161 0.93 13.60 -3.86
C ARG A 161 0.37 15.02 -4.05
N ARG A 162 -0.95 15.18 -4.06
CA ARG A 162 -1.60 16.49 -4.23
C ARG A 162 -1.25 17.47 -3.11
N TYR A 163 -1.15 16.97 -1.88
CA TYR A 163 -0.74 17.79 -0.73
C TYR A 163 0.67 18.36 -0.93
N LEU A 164 1.63 17.51 -1.30
CA LEU A 164 3.00 17.94 -1.57
C LEU A 164 3.10 18.83 -2.82
N GLU A 165 2.43 18.47 -3.92
CA GLU A 165 2.40 19.26 -5.16
C GLU A 165 1.90 20.68 -4.92
N SER A 166 0.79 20.86 -4.19
CA SER A 166 0.24 22.18 -3.88
C SER A 166 1.23 23.06 -3.12
N THR A 167 1.95 22.49 -2.15
CA THR A 167 2.89 23.26 -1.31
C THR A 167 4.22 23.53 -2.02
N LEU A 168 4.72 22.55 -2.79
CA LEU A 168 5.98 22.68 -3.52
C LEU A 168 5.84 23.64 -4.71
N GLY A 169 4.68 23.62 -5.39
CA GLY A 169 4.39 24.43 -6.58
C GLY A 169 4.11 25.91 -6.32
N GLU A 170 3.66 26.28 -5.12
CA GLU A 170 3.36 27.69 -4.76
C GLU A 170 4.59 28.62 -4.72
N GLY A 171 5.81 28.09 -4.87
CA GLY A 171 7.05 28.88 -4.85
C GLY A 171 7.33 29.70 -6.12
N GLY A 172 6.60 29.48 -7.22
CA GLY A 172 6.84 30.15 -8.50
C GLY A 172 6.00 31.40 -8.76
N ALA A 173 4.95 31.67 -7.97
CA ALA A 173 3.93 32.68 -8.31
C ALA A 173 4.06 34.03 -7.56
N ASN A 174 4.94 34.14 -6.55
CA ASN A 174 5.08 35.35 -5.72
C ASN A 174 6.35 36.19 -6.00
N GLY A 175 6.95 36.03 -7.19
CA GLY A 175 7.99 36.93 -7.70
C GLY A 175 7.42 37.92 -8.71
N LYS A 176 6.63 38.89 -8.25
CA LYS A 176 6.37 40.15 -8.96
C LYS A 176 6.54 41.31 -7.99
#